data_AF-A0A9X6IVB5-F1
#
_entry.id   AF-A0A9X6IVB5-F1
#
_cell.length_a   1.000
_cell.length_b   1.000
_cell.length_c   1.000
_cell.angle_alpha   90.00
_cell.angle_beta   90.00
_cell.angle_gamma   90.00
#
_symmetry.space_group_name_H-M   'P 1'
#
loop_
_entity.id
_entity.type
_entity.pdbx_description
1 polymer ?
#
loop_
_entity_poly.entity_id
_entity_poly.type
_entity_poly.pdbx_seq_one_letter_code
_entity_poly.pdbx_strand_id
1 'polypeptide(L)'
;MNFQFAWSTEWIQKYESPWGIIEKFKYANAINGNIVLKLIGNEKVRNFKEISNAGRHHRDLIYFHGVDCKLSRKILGVNLKQYHDYLLDKSLYPFAINRSNMDYNFHRHLNYCPACLNTGYHSIFHQIKFFDHCLFHPLQNLISTCPKCKRSMPEYSINKENIDAYNCICGHYFLSSKNIRGIFSSWKKELIVQSNLVNTWKALPKHIINMYHLSYPFYNYKNNSKFDKKNTTQHLKEIPQLLISAFTENKIDNSQVMNIYSNENIFQIKDNYHHLSASYNQIFPYRTHNFKLKEKCPTESIFFEIYKQTRIIYKSISRYIQNKIINIHKKCIRNFDDTYQDGPICLHAYAFILWKSECEGRRIYPRILNQAQIPSLSDFRFLNDKFSIFPKGPFMIHLKEILNTFQQEPAINGEGGFNLLKYNLSTISYVVNRITSYLLIERYIKWLEVMHHPKEFELLYPNADIPVYLIKIPLEKNESIHFYFPSGRSNYMESLVMDIDKKLTCYP
;
A
#
# COMPACT_ATOMS: atom_id res chain seq x y z
N MET A 1 -33.73 32.49 -0.50
CA MET A 1 -32.99 33.05 0.66
C MET A 1 -31.63 33.55 0.17
N ASN A 2 -31.38 34.85 0.25
CA ASN A 2 -30.06 35.44 0.01
C ASN A 2 -29.29 35.48 1.33
N PHE A 3 -28.63 34.37 1.67
CA PHE A 3 -27.67 34.38 2.77
C PHE A 3 -26.38 35.06 2.29
N GLN A 4 -25.94 36.09 3.01
CA GLN A 4 -24.59 36.62 2.89
C GLN A 4 -23.72 35.91 3.93
N PHE A 5 -22.63 35.29 3.47
CA PHE A 5 -21.67 34.62 4.34
C PHE A 5 -20.40 35.47 4.43
N ALA A 6 -19.78 35.50 5.62
CA ALA A 6 -18.43 36.02 5.79
C ALA A 6 -17.45 34.99 5.23
N TRP A 7 -17.18 35.07 3.92
CA TRP A 7 -16.32 34.13 3.22
C TRP A 7 -15.55 34.79 2.09
N SER A 8 -14.30 34.40 1.92
CA SER A 8 -13.47 34.75 0.76
C SER A 8 -12.79 33.51 0.21
N THR A 9 -12.84 33.32 -1.11
CA THR A 9 -12.13 32.23 -1.80
C THR A 9 -10.62 32.41 -1.73
N GLU A 10 -10.11 33.62 -1.52
CA GLU A 10 -8.68 33.89 -1.30
C GLU A 10 -8.13 33.23 -0.02
N TRP A 11 -9.02 32.83 0.90
CA TRP A 11 -8.61 32.12 2.11
C TRP A 11 -8.28 30.64 1.84
N ILE A 12 -8.65 30.12 0.68
CA ILE A 12 -8.34 28.75 0.27
C ILE A 12 -6.89 28.72 -0.24
N GLN A 13 -6.02 28.09 0.53
CA GLN A 13 -4.61 27.99 0.18
C GLN A 13 -4.31 26.76 -0.68
N LYS A 14 -3.15 26.77 -1.33
CA LYS A 14 -2.64 25.62 -2.08
C LYS A 14 -2.56 24.39 -1.17
N TYR A 15 -3.00 23.25 -1.71
CA TYR A 15 -3.06 21.97 -1.00
C TYR A 15 -3.94 21.95 0.26
N GLU A 16 -4.74 22.98 0.51
CA GLU A 16 -5.65 23.00 1.65
C GLU A 16 -6.70 21.90 1.49
N SER A 17 -6.92 21.12 2.53
CA SER A 17 -7.86 20.02 2.48
C SER A 17 -9.31 20.53 2.55
N PRO A 18 -10.28 19.78 2.02
CA PRO A 18 -11.71 20.08 2.18
C PRO A 18 -12.12 20.32 3.65
N TRP A 19 -11.55 19.57 4.59
CA TRP A 19 -11.77 19.79 6.02
C TRP A 19 -11.27 21.17 6.46
N GLY A 20 -10.07 21.60 6.05
CA GLY A 20 -9.53 22.92 6.36
C GLY A 20 -10.44 24.05 5.86
N ILE A 21 -10.91 23.94 4.60
CA ILE A 21 -11.84 24.90 4.00
C ILE A 21 -13.14 25.00 4.82
N ILE A 22 -13.71 23.85 5.20
CA ILE A 22 -14.94 23.79 5.99
C ILE A 22 -14.74 24.41 7.38
N GLU A 23 -13.62 24.15 8.05
CA GLU A 23 -13.34 24.71 9.36
C GLU A 23 -13.11 26.24 9.29
N LYS A 24 -12.44 26.75 8.26
CA LYS A 24 -12.36 28.20 8.01
C LYS A 24 -13.75 28.82 7.83
N PHE A 25 -14.60 28.17 7.03
CA PHE A 25 -15.96 28.65 6.77
C PHE A 25 -16.81 28.64 8.04
N LYS A 26 -16.73 27.57 8.84
CA LYS A 26 -17.36 27.48 10.16
C LYS A 26 -16.89 28.60 11.08
N TYR A 27 -15.57 28.83 11.14
CA TYR A 27 -14.97 29.84 12.00
C TYR A 27 -15.45 31.25 11.63
N ALA A 28 -15.40 31.60 10.35
CA ALA A 28 -15.77 32.93 9.87
C ALA A 28 -17.26 33.27 10.04
N ASN A 29 -18.12 32.25 10.08
CA ASN A 29 -19.57 32.42 10.19
C ASN A 29 -20.13 32.01 11.56
N ALA A 30 -19.29 31.59 12.51
CA ALA A 30 -19.69 31.07 13.82
C ALA A 30 -20.78 29.98 13.75
N ILE A 31 -20.63 29.04 12.79
CA ILE A 31 -21.57 27.93 12.58
C ILE A 31 -20.92 26.57 12.85
N ASN A 32 -21.75 25.57 13.16
CA ASN A 32 -21.31 24.19 13.35
C ASN A 32 -21.38 23.35 12.07
N GLY A 33 -20.85 22.11 12.13
CA GLY A 33 -20.82 21.21 10.98
C GLY A 33 -22.20 20.78 10.46
N ASN A 34 -23.22 20.72 11.33
CA ASN A 34 -24.59 20.40 10.92
C ASN A 34 -25.19 21.47 10.02
N ILE A 35 -24.95 22.74 10.32
CA ILE A 35 -25.36 23.87 9.48
C ILE A 35 -24.62 23.80 8.14
N VAL A 36 -23.31 23.59 8.14
CA VAL A 36 -22.54 23.44 6.90
C VAL A 36 -23.11 22.31 6.03
N LEU A 37 -23.34 21.13 6.60
CA LEU A 37 -23.88 19.99 5.87
C LEU A 37 -25.28 20.29 5.30
N LYS A 38 -26.12 21.04 6.03
CA LYS A 38 -27.44 21.47 5.51
C LYS A 38 -27.31 22.44 4.33
N LEU A 39 -26.29 23.31 4.35
CA LEU A 39 -26.05 24.31 3.31
C LEU A 39 -25.51 23.68 2.01
N ILE A 40 -24.54 22.79 2.11
CA ILE A 40 -23.85 22.20 0.94
C ILE A 40 -24.29 20.76 0.64
N GLY A 41 -25.23 20.21 1.41
CA GLY A 41 -25.68 18.82 1.27
C GLY A 41 -26.55 18.60 0.04
N ASN A 42 -26.47 17.40 -0.51
CA ASN A 42 -27.34 16.98 -1.62
C ASN A 42 -28.80 16.79 -1.18
N GLU A 43 -29.67 16.47 -2.13
CA GLU A 43 -31.10 16.27 -1.89
C GLU A 43 -31.39 15.25 -0.78
N LYS A 44 -30.71 14.09 -0.78
CA LYS A 44 -30.85 13.08 0.26
C LYS A 44 -30.53 13.64 1.65
N VAL A 45 -29.45 14.42 1.75
CA VAL A 45 -29.03 15.05 3.00
C VAL A 45 -30.03 16.12 3.48
N ARG A 46 -30.62 16.88 2.56
CA ARG A 46 -31.61 17.92 2.90
C ARG A 46 -32.98 17.36 3.29
N ASN A 47 -33.28 16.13 2.85
CA ASN A 47 -34.52 15.44 3.18
C ASN A 47 -34.51 14.75 4.56
N PHE A 48 -33.38 14.76 5.29
CA PHE A 48 -33.39 14.28 6.68
C PHE A 48 -34.22 15.22 7.56
N LYS A 49 -35.15 14.64 8.33
CA LYS A 49 -35.96 15.37 9.33
C LYS A 49 -35.07 16.13 10.32
N GLU A 50 -33.98 15.49 10.75
CA GLU A 50 -32.92 16.11 11.54
C GLU A 50 -31.56 15.83 10.91
N ILE A 51 -30.80 16.88 10.60
CA ILE A 51 -29.51 16.76 9.90
C ILE A 51 -28.47 15.99 10.74
N SER A 52 -28.61 15.98 12.06
CA SER A 52 -27.82 15.17 13.00
C SER A 52 -27.93 13.66 12.71
N ASN A 53 -29.02 13.22 12.07
CA ASN A 53 -29.23 11.82 11.70
C ASN A 53 -28.54 11.43 10.40
N ALA A 54 -27.98 12.39 9.65
CA ALA A 54 -27.09 12.09 8.53
C ALA A 54 -25.86 11.34 9.05
N GLY A 55 -25.78 10.05 8.73
CA GLY A 55 -24.69 9.16 9.17
C GLY A 55 -23.35 9.47 8.52
N ARG A 56 -22.33 8.69 8.89
CA ARG A 56 -20.93 8.83 8.44
C ARG A 56 -20.82 8.97 6.92
N HIS A 57 -21.53 8.12 6.17
CA HIS A 57 -21.51 8.10 4.71
C HIS A 57 -21.80 9.48 4.08
N HIS A 58 -22.68 10.29 4.68
CA HIS A 58 -23.03 11.62 4.15
C HIS A 58 -22.05 12.73 4.55
N ARG A 59 -21.25 12.50 5.60
CA ARG A 59 -20.33 13.49 6.18
C ARG A 59 -18.89 13.27 5.74
N ASP A 60 -18.62 12.12 5.15
CA ASP A 60 -17.29 11.70 4.73
C ASP A 60 -16.68 12.66 3.68
N LEU A 61 -15.45 13.12 3.97
CA LEU A 61 -14.71 14.07 3.14
C LEU A 61 -13.66 13.38 2.25
N ILE A 62 -13.73 12.05 2.12
CA ILE A 62 -12.94 11.27 1.17
C ILE A 62 -13.78 11.05 -0.10
N TYR A 63 -15.01 10.57 0.06
CA TYR A 63 -15.89 10.20 -1.06
C TYR A 63 -16.96 11.25 -1.41
N PHE A 64 -17.27 12.17 -0.48
CA PHE A 64 -18.24 13.26 -0.69
C PHE A 64 -19.67 12.81 -1.03
N HIS A 65 -20.10 11.62 -0.60
CA HIS A 65 -21.43 11.09 -0.98
C HIS A 65 -22.62 11.95 -0.54
N GLY A 66 -22.47 12.77 0.51
CA GLY A 66 -23.52 13.68 0.99
C GLY A 66 -23.40 15.12 0.50
N VAL A 67 -22.35 15.48 -0.24
CA VAL A 67 -22.07 16.87 -0.61
C VAL A 67 -22.54 17.15 -2.05
N ASP A 68 -23.27 18.25 -2.23
CA ASP A 68 -23.67 18.75 -3.53
C ASP A 68 -22.57 19.62 -4.15
N CYS A 69 -22.13 19.20 -5.34
CA CYS A 69 -21.07 19.86 -6.11
C CYS A 69 -21.41 21.30 -6.53
N LYS A 70 -22.67 21.59 -6.85
CA LYS A 70 -23.12 22.91 -7.28
C LYS A 70 -23.27 23.84 -6.08
N LEU A 71 -23.85 23.34 -4.98
CA LEU A 71 -24.03 24.13 -3.76
C LEU A 71 -22.70 24.44 -3.08
N SER A 72 -21.79 23.46 -2.98
CA SER A 72 -20.44 23.72 -2.45
C SER A 72 -19.73 24.80 -3.26
N ARG A 73 -19.79 24.74 -4.59
CA ARG A 73 -19.24 25.81 -5.45
C ARG A 73 -19.91 27.16 -5.20
N LYS A 74 -21.23 27.20 -5.07
CA LYS A 74 -21.97 28.45 -4.84
C LYS A 74 -21.64 29.08 -3.48
N ILE A 75 -21.48 28.28 -2.43
CA ILE A 75 -21.34 28.75 -1.04
C ILE A 75 -19.88 28.98 -0.68
N LEU A 76 -19.00 28.04 -1.03
CA LEU A 76 -17.58 28.06 -0.68
C LEU A 76 -16.70 28.60 -1.82
N GLY A 77 -17.29 28.87 -3.00
CA GLY A 77 -16.56 29.27 -4.21
C GLY A 77 -15.80 28.13 -4.89
N VAL A 78 -15.83 26.91 -4.32
CA VAL A 78 -15.16 25.73 -4.88
C VAL A 78 -16.06 24.50 -4.82
N ASN A 79 -16.03 23.69 -5.88
CA ASN A 79 -16.64 22.36 -5.82
C ASN A 79 -15.70 21.46 -5.01
N LEU A 80 -16.06 21.13 -3.77
CA LEU A 80 -15.17 20.40 -2.85
C LEU A 80 -14.74 19.04 -3.40
N LYS A 81 -15.64 18.31 -4.08
CA LYS A 81 -15.30 17.00 -4.65
C LYS A 81 -14.30 17.14 -5.79
N GLN A 82 -14.57 18.02 -6.76
CA GLN A 82 -13.65 18.26 -7.87
C GLN A 82 -12.32 18.82 -7.40
N TYR A 83 -12.33 19.69 -6.39
CA TYR A 83 -11.13 20.24 -5.80
C TYR A 83 -10.32 19.17 -5.06
N HIS A 84 -10.97 18.27 -4.31
CA HIS A 84 -10.33 17.11 -3.71
C HIS A 84 -9.70 16.22 -4.77
N ASP A 85 -10.46 15.82 -5.80
CA ASP A 85 -9.99 15.00 -6.92
C ASP A 85 -8.76 15.65 -7.61
N TYR A 86 -8.82 16.97 -7.83
CA TYR A 86 -7.70 17.78 -8.35
C TYR A 86 -6.49 17.76 -7.43
N LEU A 87 -6.68 17.94 -6.12
CA LEU A 87 -5.60 17.90 -5.16
C LEU A 87 -4.92 16.54 -5.17
N LEU A 88 -5.68 15.46 -5.23
CA LEU A 88 -5.10 14.11 -5.30
C LEU A 88 -4.33 13.89 -6.59
N ASP A 89 -4.88 14.29 -7.73
CA ASP A 89 -4.15 14.23 -9.00
C ASP A 89 -2.87 15.08 -8.97
N LYS A 90 -2.88 16.26 -8.37
CA LYS A 90 -1.67 17.10 -8.29
C LYS A 90 -0.67 16.64 -7.24
N SER A 91 -1.14 16.03 -6.16
CA SER A 91 -0.35 15.73 -4.97
C SER A 91 0.21 14.33 -4.97
N LEU A 92 -0.51 13.37 -5.57
CA LEU A 92 -0.18 11.96 -5.55
C LEU A 92 0.10 11.39 -6.92
N TYR A 93 -0.03 12.15 -8.00
CA TYR A 93 0.52 11.75 -9.29
C TYR A 93 2.03 11.53 -9.17
N PRO A 94 2.60 10.36 -9.52
CA PRO A 94 2.06 9.33 -10.41
C PRO A 94 1.53 8.06 -9.74
N PHE A 95 1.39 8.06 -8.41
CA PHE A 95 0.77 6.95 -7.72
C PHE A 95 -0.67 6.79 -8.19
N ALA A 96 -0.95 5.65 -8.81
CA ALA A 96 -2.31 5.23 -9.10
C ALA A 96 -3.02 4.99 -7.76
N ILE A 97 -3.56 6.04 -7.15
CA ILE A 97 -4.40 5.90 -5.96
C ILE A 97 -5.49 4.91 -6.34
N ASN A 98 -5.61 3.84 -5.57
CA ASN A 98 -6.76 2.96 -5.70
C ASN A 98 -8.03 3.75 -5.35
N ARG A 99 -8.62 4.41 -6.37
CA ARG A 99 -9.80 5.26 -6.22
C ARG A 99 -11.02 4.46 -5.79
N SER A 100 -11.07 3.15 -6.08
CA SER A 100 -12.15 2.30 -5.60
C SER A 100 -12.03 1.95 -4.12
N ASN A 101 -10.90 2.25 -3.47
CA ASN A 101 -10.73 2.05 -2.03
C ASN A 101 -9.81 3.10 -1.40
N MET A 102 -10.30 4.34 -1.36
CA MET A 102 -9.53 5.49 -0.86
C MET A 102 -9.23 5.38 0.64
N ASP A 103 -10.03 4.65 1.42
CA ASP A 103 -9.81 4.41 2.85
C ASP A 103 -8.41 3.84 3.16
N TYR A 104 -7.77 3.16 2.20
CA TYR A 104 -6.40 2.66 2.35
C TYR A 104 -5.34 3.74 2.24
N ASN A 105 -5.63 4.84 1.54
CA ASN A 105 -4.66 5.92 1.30
C ASN A 105 -4.79 7.06 2.33
N PHE A 106 -5.93 7.18 3.00
CA PHE A 106 -6.18 8.23 3.99
C PHE A 106 -6.23 7.68 5.42
N HIS A 107 -5.79 8.51 6.37
CA HIS A 107 -6.12 8.29 7.77
C HIS A 107 -7.63 8.36 7.95
N ARG A 108 -8.18 7.54 8.86
CA ARG A 108 -9.62 7.59 9.17
C ARG A 108 -9.96 8.79 10.06
N HIS A 109 -9.11 9.03 11.05
CA HIS A 109 -9.17 10.18 11.95
C HIS A 109 -8.38 11.34 11.37
N LEU A 110 -8.73 12.56 11.76
CA LEU A 110 -8.02 13.76 11.36
C LEU A 110 -6.59 13.71 11.90
N ASN A 111 -5.63 13.72 10.98
CA ASN A 111 -4.22 13.88 11.29
C ASN A 111 -3.80 15.31 10.97
N TYR A 112 -3.04 15.96 11.82
CA TYR A 112 -2.67 17.36 11.61
C TYR A 112 -1.24 17.65 12.08
N CYS A 113 -0.68 18.71 11.51
CA CYS A 113 0.54 19.34 11.98
C CYS A 113 0.17 20.47 12.97
N PRO A 114 0.72 20.48 14.20
CA PRO A 114 0.45 21.53 15.17
C PRO A 114 0.74 22.94 14.63
N ALA A 115 1.88 23.16 13.97
CA ALA A 115 2.21 24.48 13.43
C ALA A 115 1.25 24.95 12.34
N CYS A 116 0.82 24.05 11.44
CA CYS A 116 -0.18 24.38 10.42
C CYS A 116 -1.55 24.68 11.03
N LEU A 117 -2.01 23.81 11.94
CA LEU A 117 -3.34 23.95 12.52
C LEU A 117 -3.44 25.20 13.40
N ASN A 118 -2.32 25.61 14.01
CA ASN A 118 -2.19 26.82 14.81
C ASN A 118 -2.48 28.13 14.05
N THR A 119 -2.38 28.11 12.71
CA THR A 119 -2.76 29.21 11.81
C THR A 119 -4.08 28.95 11.09
N GLY A 120 -4.81 27.90 11.47
CA GLY A 120 -6.07 27.49 10.84
C GLY A 120 -5.89 26.85 9.47
N TYR A 121 -4.69 26.34 9.16
CA TYR A 121 -4.44 25.61 7.92
C TYR A 121 -4.41 24.11 8.14
N HIS A 122 -5.04 23.36 7.24
CA HIS A 122 -4.95 21.91 7.22
C HIS A 122 -4.77 21.44 5.77
N SER A 123 -3.68 20.73 5.49
CA SER A 123 -3.37 20.25 4.15
C SER A 123 -3.94 18.86 3.87
N ILE A 124 -4.25 18.57 2.61
CA ILE A 124 -4.57 17.22 2.16
C ILE A 124 -3.44 16.23 2.47
N PHE A 125 -2.18 16.69 2.46
CA PHE A 125 -1.02 15.88 2.77
C PHE A 125 -1.02 15.35 4.21
N HIS A 126 -1.63 16.07 5.15
CA HIS A 126 -1.72 15.59 6.53
C HIS A 126 -2.64 14.37 6.66
N GLN A 127 -3.61 14.24 5.75
CA GLN A 127 -4.59 13.16 5.80
C GLN A 127 -4.14 11.92 5.04
N ILE A 128 -3.17 12.04 4.15
CA ILE A 128 -2.65 10.92 3.36
C ILE A 128 -1.69 10.11 4.24
N LYS A 129 -1.94 8.80 4.38
CA LYS A 129 -1.13 7.87 5.20
C LYS A 129 0.34 7.83 4.82
N PHE A 130 0.65 8.28 3.61
CA PHE A 130 1.98 8.27 3.04
C PHE A 130 2.98 9.19 3.74
N PHE A 131 2.48 10.18 4.48
CA PHE A 131 3.32 11.13 5.19
C PHE A 131 3.16 10.95 6.69
N ASP A 132 4.29 10.82 7.39
CA ASP A 132 4.37 10.82 8.86
C ASP A 132 4.75 12.19 9.41
N HIS A 133 5.42 13.02 8.60
CA HIS A 133 5.80 14.39 8.91
C HIS A 133 5.05 15.40 8.03
N CYS A 134 4.96 16.63 8.53
CA CYS A 134 4.37 17.72 7.78
C CYS A 134 5.29 18.15 6.62
N LEU A 135 4.74 18.21 5.41
CA LEU A 135 5.50 18.67 4.23
C LEU A 135 5.85 20.17 4.24
N PHE A 136 5.20 20.95 5.09
CA PHE A 136 5.46 22.39 5.28
C PHE A 136 6.35 22.65 6.49
N HIS A 137 6.43 21.69 7.42
CA HIS A 137 7.25 21.75 8.63
C HIS A 137 7.92 20.38 8.82
N PRO A 138 8.99 20.05 8.05
CA PRO A 138 9.52 18.68 7.93
C PRO A 138 9.98 18.05 9.24
N LEU A 139 10.31 18.86 10.25
CA LEU A 139 10.70 18.41 11.58
C LEU A 139 9.51 18.06 12.50
N GLN A 140 8.28 18.33 12.06
CA GLN A 140 7.08 18.08 12.86
C GLN A 140 6.35 16.82 12.41
N ASN A 141 6.18 15.88 13.34
CA ASN A 141 5.31 14.74 13.18
C ASN A 141 3.84 15.16 13.05
N LEU A 142 3.11 14.44 12.21
CA LEU A 142 1.65 14.52 12.17
C LEU A 142 1.09 13.78 13.38
N ILE A 143 0.14 14.41 14.06
CA ILE A 143 -0.50 13.86 15.25
C ILE A 143 -1.99 13.68 15.01
N SER A 144 -2.56 12.66 15.65
CA SER A 144 -3.97 12.27 15.53
C SER A 144 -4.71 12.36 16.86
N THR A 145 -4.13 13.03 17.86
CA THR A 145 -4.70 13.16 19.21
C THR A 145 -4.70 14.62 19.65
N CYS A 146 -5.61 14.96 20.55
CA CYS A 146 -5.64 16.27 21.18
C CYS A 146 -4.50 16.41 22.20
N PRO A 147 -3.72 17.51 22.21
CA PRO A 147 -2.63 17.69 23.16
C PRO A 147 -3.13 17.82 24.61
N LYS A 148 -4.36 18.34 24.82
CA LYS A 148 -4.98 18.53 26.13
C LYS A 148 -5.60 17.24 26.69
N CYS A 149 -6.57 16.64 25.99
CA CYS A 149 -7.33 15.50 26.52
C CYS A 149 -6.81 14.14 26.06
N LYS A 150 -5.80 14.09 25.17
CA LYS A 150 -5.19 12.88 24.59
C LYS A 150 -6.14 11.97 23.80
N ARG A 151 -7.43 12.29 23.73
CA ARG A 151 -8.40 11.58 22.88
C ARG A 151 -7.99 11.69 21.41
N SER A 152 -8.30 10.64 20.64
CA SER A 152 -8.18 10.67 19.18
C SER A 152 -9.00 11.81 18.60
N MET A 153 -8.47 12.45 17.57
CA MET A 153 -9.20 13.44 16.80
C MET A 153 -10.43 12.82 16.12
N PRO A 154 -11.47 13.60 15.82
CA PRO A 154 -12.65 13.11 15.12
C PRO A 154 -12.28 12.53 13.75
N GLU A 155 -13.20 11.74 13.19
CA GLU A 155 -13.07 11.24 11.82
C GLU A 155 -12.94 12.40 10.81
N TYR A 156 -12.20 12.18 9.72
CA TYR A 156 -12.03 13.16 8.63
C TYR A 156 -13.35 13.38 7.87
N SER A 157 -14.23 14.17 8.47
CA SER A 157 -15.63 14.31 8.11
C SER A 157 -16.18 15.67 8.53
N ILE A 158 -17.36 16.03 8.04
CA ILE A 158 -18.12 17.18 8.56
C ILE A 158 -18.69 16.81 9.94
N ASN A 159 -18.11 17.38 10.99
CA ASN A 159 -18.46 17.09 12.39
C ASN A 159 -19.98 17.05 12.62
N LYS A 160 -20.46 15.96 13.23
CA LYS A 160 -21.87 15.77 13.64
C LYS A 160 -22.21 16.52 14.93
N GLU A 161 -21.23 16.63 15.82
CA GLU A 161 -21.38 17.29 17.10
C GLU A 161 -21.35 18.82 16.93
N ASN A 162 -21.93 19.54 17.89
CA ASN A 162 -21.85 21.00 17.97
C ASN A 162 -20.45 21.43 18.45
N ILE A 163 -19.43 21.07 17.68
CA ILE A 163 -18.04 21.45 17.94
C ILE A 163 -17.73 22.68 17.09
N ASP A 164 -17.30 23.73 17.76
CA ASP A 164 -16.84 24.96 17.12
C ASP A 164 -15.65 24.70 16.19
N ALA A 165 -15.38 25.66 15.31
CA ALA A 165 -14.27 25.54 14.39
C ALA A 165 -12.92 25.49 15.12
N TYR A 166 -12.05 24.57 14.69
CA TYR A 166 -10.72 24.39 15.29
C TYR A 166 -10.73 24.10 16.79
N ASN A 167 -11.77 23.40 17.26
CA ASN A 167 -11.88 22.96 18.65
C ASN A 167 -11.86 21.44 18.76
N CYS A 168 -11.27 20.95 19.84
CA CYS A 168 -11.51 19.59 20.30
C CYS A 168 -12.84 19.54 21.08
N ILE A 169 -13.44 18.36 21.16
CA ILE A 169 -14.62 18.06 22.01
C ILE A 169 -14.38 18.43 23.48
N CYS A 170 -13.11 18.42 23.94
CA CYS A 170 -12.75 18.85 25.29
C CYS A 170 -12.63 20.38 25.47
N GLY A 171 -12.96 21.16 24.43
CA GLY A 171 -12.84 22.62 24.41
C GLY A 171 -11.41 23.14 24.22
N HIS A 172 -10.44 22.28 23.88
CA HIS A 172 -9.11 22.77 23.49
C HIS A 172 -9.20 23.50 22.14
N TYR A 173 -8.80 24.77 22.14
CA TYR A 173 -8.76 25.65 20.98
C TYR A 173 -7.39 25.55 20.30
N PHE A 174 -7.36 25.21 19.01
CA PHE A 174 -6.12 24.94 18.30
C PHE A 174 -5.44 26.19 17.70
N LEU A 175 -6.13 27.32 17.53
CA LEU A 175 -5.54 28.51 16.93
C LEU A 175 -4.70 29.31 17.95
N SER A 176 -3.57 29.86 17.51
CA SER A 176 -2.63 30.63 18.35
C SER A 176 -3.19 31.94 18.85
N SER A 177 -4.10 32.52 18.07
CA SER A 177 -4.61 33.87 18.28
C SER A 177 -6.11 33.82 18.53
N LYS A 178 -6.57 34.68 19.45
CA LYS A 178 -7.98 35.02 19.58
C LYS A 178 -8.36 36.23 18.72
N ASN A 179 -7.37 36.91 18.12
CA ASN A 179 -7.60 38.05 17.25
C ASN A 179 -7.98 37.56 15.84
N ILE A 180 -9.25 37.76 15.51
CA ILE A 180 -9.85 37.37 14.23
C ILE A 180 -9.13 37.98 13.01
N ARG A 181 -8.67 39.25 13.11
CA ARG A 181 -7.95 39.92 12.01
C ARG A 181 -6.61 39.24 11.76
N GLY A 182 -5.91 38.84 12.82
CA GLY A 182 -4.66 38.10 12.74
C GLY A 182 -4.84 36.75 12.07
N ILE A 183 -5.90 36.03 12.44
CA ILE A 183 -6.26 34.74 11.82
C ILE A 183 -6.56 34.91 10.33
N PHE A 184 -7.48 35.81 9.95
CA PHE A 184 -7.81 36.02 8.55
C PHE A 184 -6.62 36.48 7.70
N SER A 185 -5.71 37.27 8.29
CA SER A 185 -4.47 37.67 7.63
C SER A 185 -3.52 36.47 7.41
N SER A 186 -3.43 35.55 8.38
CA SER A 186 -2.65 34.32 8.24
C SER A 186 -3.19 33.39 7.15
N TRP A 187 -4.51 33.38 6.91
CA TRP A 187 -5.12 32.57 5.86
C TRP A 187 -4.73 33.02 4.45
N LYS A 188 -4.24 34.26 4.28
CA LYS A 188 -3.70 34.77 3.02
C LYS A 188 -2.21 34.45 2.82
N LYS A 189 -1.52 33.94 3.84
CA LYS A 189 -0.09 33.59 3.74
C LYS A 189 0.02 32.15 3.24
N GLU A 190 0.57 31.97 2.04
CA GLU A 190 0.77 30.65 1.45
C GLU A 190 1.89 29.89 2.16
N LEU A 191 1.64 28.62 2.48
CA LEU A 191 2.65 27.69 2.96
C LEU A 191 3.34 26.98 1.80
N ILE A 192 4.67 26.99 1.81
CA ILE A 192 5.50 26.36 0.78
C ILE A 192 5.91 24.96 1.24
N VAL A 193 5.87 23.99 0.32
CA VAL A 193 6.35 22.64 0.58
C VAL A 193 7.87 22.66 0.71
N GLN A 194 8.37 22.29 1.89
CA GLN A 194 9.80 22.28 2.22
C GLN A 194 10.44 20.89 2.02
N SER A 195 9.65 19.86 1.75
CA SER A 195 10.16 18.50 1.51
C SER A 195 10.85 18.38 0.15
N ASN A 196 12.16 18.17 0.15
CA ASN A 196 12.95 17.91 -1.06
C ASN A 196 12.39 16.71 -1.85
N LEU A 197 12.03 15.63 -1.15
CA LEU A 197 11.45 14.43 -1.75
C LEU A 197 10.22 14.76 -2.59
N VAL A 198 9.29 15.54 -2.03
CA VAL A 198 8.03 15.90 -2.71
C VAL A 198 8.27 16.93 -3.82
N ASN A 199 9.25 17.83 -3.66
CA ASN A 199 9.60 18.79 -4.70
C ASN A 199 10.25 18.11 -5.92
N THR A 200 11.19 17.18 -5.69
CA THR A 200 11.79 16.36 -6.76
C THR A 200 10.72 15.52 -7.45
N TRP A 201 9.84 14.91 -6.67
CA TRP A 201 8.71 14.16 -7.19
C TRP A 201 7.79 15.03 -8.08
N LYS A 202 7.40 16.22 -7.63
CA LYS A 202 6.57 17.13 -8.42
C LYS A 202 7.24 17.61 -9.72
N ALA A 203 8.57 17.62 -9.75
CA ALA A 203 9.36 17.97 -10.93
C ALA A 203 9.46 16.83 -11.96
N LEU A 204 9.00 15.62 -11.63
CA LEU A 204 9.05 14.51 -12.57
C LEU A 204 8.14 14.77 -13.79
N PRO A 205 8.62 14.48 -15.02
CA PRO A 205 7.89 14.77 -16.24
C PRO A 205 6.66 13.86 -16.39
N LYS A 206 5.47 14.45 -16.22
CA LYS A 206 4.19 13.71 -16.28
C LYS A 206 3.99 12.93 -17.59
N HIS A 207 4.37 13.52 -18.72
CA HIS A 207 4.20 12.83 -20.00
C HIS A 207 5.00 11.52 -20.06
N ILE A 208 6.22 11.49 -19.51
CA ILE A 208 7.04 10.27 -19.44
C ILE A 208 6.41 9.26 -18.49
N ILE A 209 5.98 9.69 -17.30
CA ILE A 209 5.42 8.74 -16.33
C ILE A 209 4.12 8.11 -16.85
N ASN A 210 3.29 8.87 -17.58
CA ASN A 210 2.08 8.35 -18.21
C ASN A 210 2.32 7.29 -19.29
N MET A 211 3.56 7.12 -19.76
CA MET A 211 3.92 6.02 -20.67
C MET A 211 4.06 4.68 -19.96
N TYR A 212 3.95 4.65 -18.63
CA TYR A 212 4.16 3.46 -17.82
C TYR A 212 2.99 3.18 -16.88
N HIS A 213 2.67 1.90 -16.71
CA HIS A 213 1.96 1.41 -15.56
C HIS A 213 2.94 1.17 -14.39
N LEU A 214 2.63 1.76 -13.24
CA LEU A 214 3.40 1.61 -12.02
C LEU A 214 2.72 0.64 -11.05
N SER A 215 3.45 -0.38 -10.59
CA SER A 215 2.95 -1.36 -9.62
C SER A 215 3.87 -1.46 -8.40
N TYR A 216 3.29 -1.51 -7.22
CA TYR A 216 3.97 -1.57 -5.92
C TYR A 216 3.03 -2.15 -4.85
N PRO A 217 3.52 -2.60 -3.68
CA PRO A 217 2.71 -3.33 -2.70
C PRO A 217 1.72 -2.46 -1.93
N PHE A 218 0.56 -2.19 -2.53
CA PHE A 218 -0.54 -1.47 -1.87
C PHE A 218 -1.13 -2.21 -0.67
N TYR A 219 -1.01 -3.54 -0.63
CA TYR A 219 -1.58 -4.37 0.42
C TYR A 219 -1.16 -3.93 1.83
N ASN A 220 0.10 -3.49 2.00
CA ASN A 220 0.61 -2.99 3.27
C ASN A 220 -0.27 -1.87 3.82
N TYR A 221 -0.88 -1.06 2.95
CA TYR A 221 -1.76 0.05 3.34
C TYR A 221 -3.16 -0.37 3.75
N LYS A 222 -3.60 -1.55 3.27
CA LYS A 222 -4.94 -2.10 3.47
C LYS A 222 -5.16 -2.69 4.87
N ASN A 223 -4.12 -3.29 5.47
CA ASN A 223 -4.21 -3.98 6.76
C ASN A 223 -3.72 -3.17 7.97
N ASN A 224 -3.34 -1.90 7.78
CA ASN A 224 -2.84 -0.98 8.81
C ASN A 224 -3.79 -0.72 10.00
N SER A 225 -4.99 -1.32 10.03
CA SER A 225 -5.90 -1.23 11.17
C SER A 225 -5.66 -2.30 12.24
N LYS A 226 -4.77 -3.29 12.04
CA LYS A 226 -4.66 -4.45 12.95
C LYS A 226 -3.26 -4.77 13.49
N PHE A 227 -2.17 -4.38 12.84
CA PHE A 227 -0.83 -4.75 13.27
C PHE A 227 0.15 -3.57 13.24
N ASP A 228 1.12 -3.67 14.14
CA ASP A 228 2.10 -2.71 14.64
C ASP A 228 2.43 -1.46 13.78
N LYS A 229 2.23 -0.27 14.36
CA LYS A 229 2.44 1.04 13.69
C LYS A 229 3.91 1.38 13.47
N LYS A 230 4.85 0.69 14.12
CA LYS A 230 6.27 1.09 14.14
C LYS A 230 7.00 0.89 12.80
N ASN A 231 6.66 -0.14 12.02
CA ASN A 231 7.38 -0.47 10.77
C ASN A 231 6.72 0.11 9.51
N THR A 232 5.45 0.51 9.56
CA THR A 232 4.70 1.02 8.40
C THR A 232 5.27 2.34 7.86
N THR A 233 5.80 3.20 8.72
CA THR A 233 6.36 4.52 8.36
C THR A 233 7.64 4.43 7.53
N GLN A 234 8.41 3.35 7.67
CA GLN A 234 9.63 3.14 6.88
C GLN A 234 9.30 2.80 5.43
N HIS A 235 8.39 1.84 5.21
CA HIS A 235 7.94 1.44 3.86
C HIS A 235 7.32 2.59 3.06
N LEU A 236 6.77 3.59 3.75
CA LEU A 236 6.16 4.77 3.15
C LEU A 236 7.16 5.79 2.61
N LYS A 237 8.36 5.85 3.19
CA LYS A 237 9.45 6.72 2.70
C LYS A 237 10.19 6.11 1.52
N GLU A 238 10.23 4.78 1.46
CA GLU A 238 10.93 4.04 0.41
C GLU A 238 10.25 4.18 -0.95
N ILE A 239 8.91 4.15 -1.02
CA ILE A 239 8.19 4.22 -2.31
C ILE A 239 8.47 5.51 -3.11
N PRO A 240 8.41 6.73 -2.52
CA PRO A 240 8.84 7.95 -3.20
C PRO A 240 10.26 7.91 -3.72
N GLN A 241 11.18 7.33 -2.94
CA GLN A 241 12.58 7.25 -3.29
C GLN A 241 12.76 6.32 -4.50
N LEU A 242 12.11 5.15 -4.48
CA LEU A 242 12.09 4.24 -5.63
C LEU A 242 11.48 4.89 -6.87
N LEU A 243 10.40 5.65 -6.69
CA LEU A 243 9.75 6.38 -7.80
C LEU A 243 10.68 7.42 -8.40
N ILE A 244 11.28 8.28 -7.56
CA ILE A 244 12.22 9.29 -8.03
C ILE A 244 13.37 8.61 -8.78
N SER A 245 13.95 7.56 -8.19
CA SER A 245 15.03 6.79 -8.82
C SER A 245 14.62 6.25 -10.19
N ALA A 246 13.41 5.70 -10.31
CA ALA A 246 12.89 5.14 -11.56
C ALA A 246 12.71 6.13 -12.72
N PHE A 247 12.68 7.43 -12.44
CA PHE A 247 12.52 8.49 -13.44
C PHE A 247 13.68 9.48 -13.46
N THR A 248 14.70 9.26 -12.63
CA THR A 248 15.90 10.11 -12.53
C THR A 248 17.20 9.32 -12.60
N GLU A 249 17.16 8.09 -13.13
CA GLU A 249 18.27 7.10 -13.14
C GLU A 249 19.66 7.69 -13.48
N ASN A 250 19.73 8.77 -14.26
CA ASN A 250 20.96 9.43 -14.71
C ASN A 250 21.42 10.65 -13.88
N LYS A 251 20.71 11.04 -12.81
CA LYS A 251 20.91 12.33 -12.11
C LYS A 251 21.15 12.25 -10.62
N ILE A 252 20.89 11.11 -9.98
CA ILE A 252 20.95 10.96 -8.52
C ILE A 252 21.82 9.74 -8.20
N ASP A 253 22.60 9.82 -7.11
CA ASP A 253 23.30 8.68 -6.55
C ASP A 253 22.28 7.60 -6.16
N ASN A 254 22.18 6.57 -7.00
CA ASN A 254 21.25 5.45 -6.85
C ASN A 254 21.85 4.30 -6.03
N SER A 255 22.91 4.53 -5.24
CA SER A 255 23.51 3.49 -4.38
C SER A 255 22.50 2.78 -3.45
N GLN A 256 21.38 3.44 -3.14
CA GLN A 256 20.31 2.90 -2.29
C GLN A 256 19.24 2.07 -3.03
N VAL A 257 19.32 1.96 -4.36
CA VAL A 257 18.30 1.27 -5.18
C VAL A 257 18.95 0.27 -6.12
N MET A 258 18.49 -0.98 -6.07
CA MET A 258 18.83 -2.01 -7.05
C MET A 258 17.81 -1.96 -8.19
N ASN A 259 18.29 -1.83 -9.42
CA ASN A 259 17.47 -1.88 -10.63
C ASN A 259 17.69 -3.17 -11.43
N ILE A 260 16.61 -3.75 -11.95
CA ILE A 260 16.65 -4.94 -12.83
C ILE A 260 15.66 -4.74 -13.97
N TYR A 261 16.08 -4.98 -15.21
CA TYR A 261 15.24 -4.81 -16.40
C TYR A 261 15.05 -6.12 -17.16
N SER A 262 13.91 -6.23 -17.85
CA SER A 262 13.66 -7.33 -18.80
C SER A 262 14.44 -7.12 -20.10
N ASN A 263 14.42 -8.13 -20.97
CA ASN A 263 14.74 -7.91 -22.39
C ASN A 263 13.72 -6.92 -23.02
N GLU A 264 14.17 -6.08 -23.94
CA GLU A 264 13.34 -5.10 -24.68
C GLU A 264 12.21 -5.79 -25.46
N ASN A 265 12.46 -6.98 -25.98
CA ASN A 265 11.50 -7.73 -26.78
C ASN A 265 10.59 -8.64 -25.96
N ILE A 266 10.53 -8.48 -24.62
CA ILE A 266 9.74 -9.37 -23.75
C ILE A 266 8.27 -9.46 -24.17
N PHE A 267 7.71 -8.35 -24.66
CA PHE A 267 6.32 -8.26 -25.13
C PHE A 267 6.08 -8.88 -26.51
N GLN A 268 7.14 -9.13 -27.28
CA GLN A 268 7.09 -9.71 -28.62
C GLN A 268 7.31 -11.22 -28.62
N ILE A 269 7.70 -11.81 -27.48
CA ILE A 269 7.87 -13.25 -27.35
C ILE A 269 6.54 -13.95 -27.63
N LYS A 270 6.55 -14.86 -28.60
CA LYS A 270 5.35 -15.57 -29.07
C LYS A 270 4.71 -16.37 -27.94
N ASP A 271 3.41 -16.17 -27.78
CA ASP A 271 2.62 -16.93 -26.83
C ASP A 271 2.39 -18.37 -27.29
N ASN A 272 2.61 -19.29 -26.37
CA ASN A 272 2.30 -20.71 -26.56
C ASN A 272 1.01 -21.10 -25.82
N TYR A 273 -0.01 -20.23 -25.81
CA TYR A 273 -1.27 -20.48 -25.08
C TYR A 273 -1.98 -21.77 -25.51
N HIS A 274 -1.94 -22.13 -26.79
CA HIS A 274 -2.50 -23.39 -27.25
C HIS A 274 -1.80 -24.59 -26.62
N HIS A 275 -0.47 -24.58 -26.56
CA HIS A 275 0.32 -25.62 -25.91
C HIS A 275 0.09 -25.63 -24.39
N LEU A 276 -0.02 -24.44 -23.77
CA LEU A 276 -0.31 -24.28 -22.35
C LEU A 276 -1.66 -24.91 -21.98
N SER A 277 -2.71 -24.58 -22.74
CA SER A 277 -4.06 -25.10 -22.55
C SER A 277 -4.13 -26.59 -22.85
N ALA A 278 -3.42 -27.09 -23.88
CA ALA A 278 -3.32 -28.51 -24.16
C ALA A 278 -2.64 -29.28 -23.02
N SER A 279 -1.49 -28.80 -22.53
CA SER A 279 -0.79 -29.38 -21.39
C SER A 279 -1.65 -29.37 -20.12
N TYR A 280 -2.36 -28.27 -19.87
CA TYR A 280 -3.30 -28.15 -18.76
C TYR A 280 -4.43 -29.18 -18.87
N ASN A 281 -5.06 -29.30 -20.03
CA ASN A 281 -6.17 -30.24 -20.27
C ASN A 281 -5.72 -31.71 -20.19
N GLN A 282 -4.49 -32.02 -20.61
CA GLN A 282 -3.92 -33.36 -20.46
C GLN A 282 -3.73 -33.75 -18.99
N ILE A 283 -3.37 -32.78 -18.14
CA ILE A 283 -3.17 -32.99 -16.70
C ILE A 283 -4.51 -33.05 -15.95
N PHE A 284 -5.52 -32.31 -16.42
CA PHE A 284 -6.84 -32.22 -15.78
C PHE A 284 -8.00 -32.60 -16.72
N PRO A 285 -8.02 -33.81 -17.29
CA PRO A 285 -8.96 -34.20 -18.36
C PRO A 285 -10.42 -34.23 -17.89
N TYR A 286 -10.68 -34.45 -16.60
CA TYR A 286 -12.01 -34.46 -16.01
C TYR A 286 -12.73 -33.10 -16.06
N ARG A 287 -12.02 -31.99 -16.35
CA ARG A 287 -12.61 -30.63 -16.35
C ARG A 287 -13.18 -30.20 -17.68
N THR A 288 -12.73 -30.78 -18.79
CA THR A 288 -13.20 -30.43 -20.14
C THR A 288 -14.63 -30.91 -20.42
N HIS A 289 -15.19 -31.75 -19.54
CA HIS A 289 -16.52 -32.35 -19.67
C HIS A 289 -17.65 -31.36 -19.31
N ASN A 290 -17.37 -30.28 -18.59
CA ASN A 290 -18.35 -29.26 -18.24
C ASN A 290 -18.24 -28.06 -19.21
N PHE A 291 -19.25 -27.85 -20.06
CA PHE A 291 -19.25 -26.78 -21.08
C PHE A 291 -19.02 -25.37 -20.52
N LYS A 292 -19.51 -25.06 -19.30
CA LYS A 292 -19.26 -23.77 -18.61
C LYS A 292 -17.79 -23.55 -18.22
N LEU A 293 -16.93 -24.57 -18.25
CA LEU A 293 -15.50 -24.48 -17.91
C LEU A 293 -14.61 -24.20 -19.14
N LYS A 294 -15.11 -24.37 -20.37
CA LYS A 294 -14.32 -24.13 -21.59
C LYS A 294 -13.83 -22.68 -21.71
N GLU A 295 -14.63 -21.70 -21.29
CA GLU A 295 -14.26 -20.28 -21.29
C GLU A 295 -13.24 -19.89 -20.20
N LYS A 296 -13.15 -20.65 -19.10
CA LYS A 296 -12.19 -20.37 -18.01
C LYS A 296 -10.82 -21.04 -18.19
N CYS A 297 -10.74 -21.99 -19.13
CA CYS A 297 -9.54 -22.77 -19.42
C CYS A 297 -8.26 -21.94 -19.70
N PRO A 298 -8.31 -20.79 -20.43
CA PRO A 298 -7.09 -20.01 -20.71
C PRO A 298 -6.49 -19.34 -19.45
N THR A 299 -7.33 -18.73 -18.61
CA THR A 299 -6.83 -18.07 -17.38
C THR A 299 -6.31 -19.09 -16.39
N GLU A 300 -6.95 -20.25 -16.30
CA GLU A 300 -6.53 -21.35 -15.43
C GLU A 300 -5.22 -21.97 -15.86
N SER A 301 -4.98 -22.10 -17.17
CA SER A 301 -3.71 -22.59 -17.70
C SER A 301 -2.58 -21.59 -17.43
N ILE A 302 -2.83 -20.27 -17.49
CA ILE A 302 -1.88 -19.23 -17.05
C ILE A 302 -1.55 -19.37 -15.56
N PHE A 303 -2.57 -19.46 -14.70
CA PHE A 303 -2.35 -19.61 -13.26
C PHE A 303 -1.62 -20.90 -12.90
N PHE A 304 -1.89 -21.99 -13.62
CA PHE A 304 -1.16 -23.23 -13.43
C PHE A 304 0.32 -23.12 -13.83
N GLU A 305 0.61 -22.38 -14.90
CA GLU A 305 1.99 -22.11 -15.29
C GLU A 305 2.71 -21.23 -14.27
N ILE A 306 2.07 -20.15 -13.80
CA ILE A 306 2.59 -19.33 -12.71
C ILE A 306 2.90 -20.19 -11.48
N TYR A 307 2.00 -21.11 -11.11
CA TYR A 307 2.24 -22.02 -10.00
C TYR A 307 3.48 -22.91 -10.22
N LYS A 308 3.68 -23.47 -11.42
CA LYS A 308 4.89 -24.23 -11.75
C LYS A 308 6.15 -23.39 -11.62
N GLN A 309 6.13 -22.18 -12.19
CA GLN A 309 7.29 -21.28 -12.18
C GLN A 309 7.66 -20.83 -10.77
N THR A 310 6.68 -20.42 -9.97
CA THR A 310 6.91 -20.03 -8.58
C THR A 310 7.48 -21.18 -7.73
N ARG A 311 7.09 -22.43 -8.01
CA ARG A 311 7.71 -23.62 -7.38
C ARG A 311 9.17 -23.84 -7.78
N ILE A 312 9.50 -23.64 -9.05
CA ILE A 312 10.88 -23.77 -9.55
C ILE A 312 11.77 -22.73 -8.85
N ILE A 313 11.28 -21.49 -8.77
CA ILE A 313 11.96 -20.38 -8.09
C ILE A 313 12.16 -20.69 -6.61
N TYR A 314 11.10 -21.10 -5.93
CA TYR A 314 11.17 -21.51 -4.53
C TYR A 314 12.22 -22.59 -4.28
N LYS A 315 12.22 -23.67 -5.08
CA LYS A 315 13.24 -24.73 -4.95
C LYS A 315 14.66 -24.18 -5.17
N SER A 316 14.82 -23.26 -6.12
CA SER A 316 16.12 -22.67 -6.44
C SER A 316 16.62 -21.78 -5.30
N ILE A 317 15.76 -20.90 -4.77
CA ILE A 317 16.07 -20.03 -3.62
C ILE A 317 16.31 -20.85 -2.35
N SER A 318 15.49 -21.87 -2.10
CA SER A 318 15.67 -22.79 -0.98
C SER A 318 17.05 -23.45 -1.01
N ARG A 319 17.47 -23.97 -2.19
CA ARG A 319 18.82 -24.51 -2.37
C ARG A 319 19.91 -23.46 -2.19
N TYR A 320 19.70 -22.24 -2.70
CA TYR A 320 20.65 -21.14 -2.52
C TYR A 320 20.86 -20.84 -1.04
N ILE A 321 19.77 -20.64 -0.28
CA ILE A 321 19.83 -20.39 1.16
C ILE A 321 20.57 -21.53 1.87
N GLN A 322 20.17 -22.78 1.63
CA GLN A 322 20.81 -23.94 2.26
C GLN A 322 22.29 -24.10 1.92
N ASN A 323 22.69 -23.85 0.66
CA ASN A 323 24.04 -24.14 0.20
C ASN A 323 25.01 -22.98 0.35
N LYS A 324 24.51 -21.74 0.38
CA LYS A 324 25.34 -20.53 0.41
C LYS A 324 25.19 -19.73 1.69
N ILE A 325 23.98 -19.63 2.23
CA ILE A 325 23.72 -18.77 3.39
C ILE A 325 23.89 -19.54 4.71
N ILE A 326 23.32 -20.74 4.83
CA ILE A 326 23.33 -21.54 6.06
C ILE A 326 23.99 -22.91 5.88
N ASN A 327 25.02 -22.98 5.04
CA ASN A 327 25.67 -24.24 4.66
C ASN A 327 26.20 -25.05 5.86
N ILE A 328 26.78 -24.36 6.84
CA ILE A 328 27.30 -24.99 8.07
C ILE A 328 26.19 -25.61 8.93
N HIS A 329 24.96 -25.09 8.83
CA HIS A 329 23.80 -25.52 9.60
C HIS A 329 22.96 -26.60 8.91
N LYS A 330 23.44 -27.18 7.79
CA LYS A 330 22.71 -28.24 7.06
C LYS A 330 22.38 -29.45 7.93
N LYS A 331 23.29 -29.86 8.81
CA LYS A 331 23.05 -30.95 9.76
C LYS A 331 21.97 -30.57 10.78
N CYS A 332 22.02 -29.35 11.30
CA CYS A 332 20.99 -28.82 12.21
C CYS A 332 19.61 -28.85 11.55
N ILE A 333 19.49 -28.48 10.27
CA ILE A 333 18.24 -28.60 9.52
C ILE A 333 17.80 -30.06 9.42
N ARG A 334 18.70 -31.00 9.05
CA ARG A 334 18.40 -32.44 8.92
C ARG A 334 17.99 -33.10 10.23
N ASN A 335 18.52 -32.62 11.35
CA ASN A 335 18.28 -33.17 12.69
C ASN A 335 17.20 -32.38 13.44
N PHE A 336 16.58 -31.38 12.81
CA PHE A 336 15.52 -30.61 13.43
C PHE A 336 14.29 -31.50 13.62
N ASP A 337 14.16 -32.08 14.80
CA ASP A 337 13.00 -32.83 15.23
C ASP A 337 12.15 -31.95 16.16
N ASP A 338 10.84 -31.90 15.91
CA ASP A 338 9.88 -31.08 16.67
C ASP A 338 9.71 -31.57 18.13
N THR A 339 10.34 -32.68 18.49
CA THR A 339 10.38 -33.25 19.85
C THR A 339 11.40 -32.57 20.78
N TYR A 340 12.29 -31.72 20.26
CA TYR A 340 13.26 -30.95 21.05
C TYR A 340 12.60 -29.72 21.70
N GLN A 341 11.72 -29.92 22.68
CA GLN A 341 11.25 -28.81 23.52
C GLN A 341 12.29 -28.37 24.56
N ASP A 342 13.26 -29.23 24.89
CA ASP A 342 14.18 -29.01 26.04
C ASP A 342 15.67 -28.84 25.67
N GLY A 343 16.03 -28.80 24.37
CA GLY A 343 17.42 -28.66 23.92
C GLY A 343 17.75 -27.31 23.25
N PRO A 344 19.04 -26.95 23.12
CA PRO A 344 19.44 -25.73 22.41
C PRO A 344 19.06 -25.82 20.92
N ILE A 345 18.14 -24.97 20.48
CA ILE A 345 17.65 -24.93 19.10
C ILE A 345 18.60 -24.09 18.23
N CYS A 346 19.09 -24.66 17.13
CA CYS A 346 19.80 -23.90 16.10
C CYS A 346 18.84 -22.89 15.45
N LEU A 347 19.04 -21.59 15.71
CA LEU A 347 18.14 -20.54 15.23
C LEU A 347 18.11 -20.44 13.70
N HIS A 348 19.22 -20.73 13.00
CA HIS A 348 19.24 -20.78 11.54
C HIS A 348 18.35 -21.88 10.98
N ALA A 349 18.47 -23.08 11.54
CA ALA A 349 17.63 -24.21 11.15
C ALA A 349 16.16 -23.90 11.43
N TYR A 350 15.87 -23.28 12.58
CA TYR A 350 14.51 -22.92 12.95
C TYR A 350 13.91 -21.87 12.01
N ALA A 351 14.62 -20.75 11.76
CA ALA A 351 14.20 -19.72 10.80
C ALA A 351 13.93 -20.31 9.42
N PHE A 352 14.81 -21.19 8.94
CA PHE A 352 14.67 -21.82 7.63
C PHE A 352 13.44 -22.75 7.56
N ILE A 353 13.18 -23.53 8.61
CA ILE A 353 12.03 -24.44 8.66
C ILE A 353 10.72 -23.67 8.76
N LEU A 354 10.68 -22.60 9.55
CA LEU A 354 9.53 -21.70 9.64
C LEU A 354 9.24 -21.01 8.29
N TRP A 355 10.26 -20.47 7.65
CA TRP A 355 10.16 -19.90 6.30
C TRP A 355 9.65 -20.92 5.27
N LYS A 356 10.18 -22.14 5.29
CA LYS A 356 9.74 -23.23 4.41
C LYS A 356 8.29 -23.63 4.70
N SER A 357 7.91 -23.75 5.96
CA SER A 357 6.55 -24.06 6.41
C SER A 357 5.55 -23.00 5.94
N GLU A 358 5.90 -21.72 6.05
CA GLU A 358 5.11 -20.60 5.52
C GLU A 358 4.92 -20.70 4.00
N CYS A 359 6.03 -20.90 3.26
CA CYS A 359 6.02 -20.98 1.80
C CYS A 359 5.29 -22.22 1.28
N GLU A 360 5.25 -23.32 2.01
CA GLU A 360 4.60 -24.57 1.60
C GLU A 360 3.17 -24.71 2.17
N GLY A 361 2.73 -23.79 3.03
CA GLY A 361 1.42 -23.89 3.67
C GLY A 361 1.28 -25.07 4.63
N ARG A 362 2.39 -25.65 5.07
CA ARG A 362 2.41 -26.81 5.95
C ARG A 362 2.38 -26.32 7.38
N ARG A 363 1.47 -26.85 8.21
CA ARG A 363 1.59 -26.67 9.67
C ARG A 363 2.90 -27.33 10.12
N ILE A 364 3.64 -26.67 10.99
CA ILE A 364 4.87 -27.19 11.61
C ILE A 364 4.51 -28.54 12.26
N TYR A 365 4.93 -29.62 11.62
CA TYR A 365 4.80 -31.00 12.08
C TYR A 365 5.99 -31.82 11.52
N PRO A 366 6.43 -32.90 12.19
CA PRO A 366 7.84 -33.36 12.17
C PRO A 366 8.31 -34.06 10.89
N ARG A 367 7.59 -33.91 9.77
CA ARG A 367 7.88 -34.59 8.48
C ARG A 367 8.26 -33.65 7.35
N ILE A 368 8.74 -32.42 7.64
CA ILE A 368 9.23 -31.49 6.61
C ILE A 368 10.54 -32.00 5.95
N LEU A 369 11.24 -32.94 6.59
CA LEU A 369 12.57 -33.39 6.19
C LEU A 369 12.61 -34.57 5.21
N ASN A 370 11.63 -35.49 5.25
CA ASN A 370 11.70 -36.73 4.45
C ASN A 370 10.73 -36.80 3.26
N GLN A 371 9.94 -35.77 2.99
CA GLN A 371 9.11 -35.72 1.78
C GLN A 371 9.16 -34.34 1.10
N ALA A 372 10.17 -34.17 0.24
CA ALA A 372 10.05 -33.34 -0.96
C ALA A 372 9.04 -33.93 -1.98
N GLN A 373 8.29 -34.98 -1.62
CA GLN A 373 7.06 -35.32 -2.30
C GLN A 373 5.97 -34.32 -1.89
N ILE A 374 6.13 -33.07 -2.32
CA ILE A 374 4.95 -32.28 -2.67
C ILE A 374 4.29 -33.11 -3.78
N PRO A 375 3.06 -33.61 -3.60
CA PRO A 375 2.39 -34.38 -4.65
C PRO A 375 2.51 -33.60 -5.95
N SER A 376 3.02 -34.23 -7.01
CA SER A 376 3.39 -33.54 -8.25
C SER A 376 2.23 -32.74 -8.85
N LEU A 377 0.98 -33.11 -8.50
CA LEU A 377 -0.24 -32.59 -9.13
C LEU A 377 -1.40 -32.25 -8.16
N SER A 378 -1.48 -32.83 -6.95
CA SER A 378 -2.69 -32.74 -6.11
C SER A 378 -2.90 -31.42 -5.35
N ASP A 379 -1.90 -30.53 -5.35
CA ASP A 379 -1.94 -29.29 -4.56
C ASP A 379 -2.56 -28.12 -5.32
N PHE A 380 -2.56 -28.16 -6.66
CA PHE A 380 -3.31 -27.21 -7.50
C PHE A 380 -4.80 -27.59 -7.50
N ARG A 381 -5.40 -27.69 -6.31
CA ARG A 381 -6.86 -27.74 -6.14
C ARG A 381 -7.38 -26.32 -6.30
N PHE A 382 -7.69 -26.01 -7.56
CA PHE A 382 -8.57 -25.00 -8.13
C PHE A 382 -9.49 -24.22 -7.18
N LEU A 383 -8.88 -23.44 -6.32
CA LEU A 383 -9.45 -22.18 -5.90
C LEU A 383 -8.54 -21.17 -6.57
N ASN A 384 -9.10 -20.10 -7.14
CA ASN A 384 -8.34 -18.92 -7.61
C ASN A 384 -7.36 -18.39 -6.54
N ASP A 385 -7.37 -18.96 -5.34
CA ASP A 385 -6.58 -18.68 -4.16
C ASP A 385 -5.25 -19.43 -4.08
N LYS A 386 -4.89 -20.34 -5.00
CA LYS A 386 -3.67 -21.19 -4.88
C LYS A 386 -2.78 -21.29 -6.14
N PHE A 387 -2.62 -20.20 -6.89
CA PHE A 387 -1.73 -20.18 -8.08
C PHE A 387 -0.27 -19.81 -7.79
N SER A 388 0.11 -19.65 -6.52
CA SER A 388 1.48 -19.37 -6.09
C SER A 388 1.87 -20.34 -4.98
N ILE A 389 3.17 -20.41 -4.68
CA ILE A 389 3.66 -21.14 -3.50
C ILE A 389 3.00 -20.65 -2.21
N PHE A 390 2.72 -19.36 -2.07
CA PHE A 390 1.94 -18.83 -0.95
C PHE A 390 0.49 -19.27 -1.10
N PRO A 391 -0.02 -20.19 -0.28
CA PRO A 391 -1.32 -20.81 -0.53
C PRO A 391 -2.49 -19.90 -0.17
N LYS A 392 -2.26 -18.89 0.68
CA LYS A 392 -3.24 -17.92 1.21
C LYS A 392 -2.49 -16.68 1.72
N GLY A 393 -3.25 -15.66 2.14
CA GLY A 393 -2.72 -14.53 2.89
C GLY A 393 -2.25 -13.35 2.02
N PRO A 394 -1.52 -12.40 2.62
CA PRO A 394 -1.07 -11.15 1.99
C PRO A 394 -0.42 -11.31 0.62
N PHE A 395 0.57 -12.21 0.52
CA PHE A 395 1.35 -12.40 -0.70
C PHE A 395 0.50 -12.89 -1.87
N MET A 396 -0.41 -13.82 -1.60
CA MET A 396 -1.37 -14.30 -2.62
C MET A 396 -2.33 -13.18 -3.04
N ILE A 397 -2.87 -12.41 -2.09
CA ILE A 397 -3.75 -11.28 -2.39
C ILE A 397 -3.03 -10.24 -3.24
N HIS A 398 -1.76 -9.99 -2.96
CA HIS A 398 -0.96 -9.04 -3.71
C HIS A 398 -0.60 -9.53 -5.11
N LEU A 399 -0.20 -10.80 -5.27
CA LEU A 399 0.00 -11.39 -6.60
C LEU A 399 -1.28 -11.33 -7.45
N LYS A 400 -2.45 -11.50 -6.82
CA LYS A 400 -3.75 -11.31 -7.47
C LYS A 400 -4.01 -9.86 -7.89
N GLU A 401 -3.63 -8.90 -7.04
CA GLU A 401 -3.73 -7.47 -7.34
C GLU A 401 -2.83 -7.09 -8.53
N ILE A 402 -1.59 -7.59 -8.58
CA ILE A 402 -0.66 -7.38 -9.71
C ILE A 402 -1.20 -7.98 -11.00
N LEU A 403 -1.76 -9.19 -10.95
CA LEU A 403 -2.38 -9.85 -12.10
C LEU A 403 -3.71 -9.20 -12.52
N ASN A 404 -4.17 -8.18 -11.78
CA ASN A 404 -5.44 -7.48 -11.94
C ASN A 404 -6.65 -8.43 -12.07
N THR A 405 -6.70 -9.46 -11.23
CA THR A 405 -7.84 -10.41 -11.24
C THR A 405 -9.08 -9.84 -10.53
N PHE A 406 -8.99 -8.64 -9.94
CA PHE A 406 -10.01 -8.09 -9.01
C PHE A 406 -10.63 -6.75 -9.41
N GLN A 407 -10.22 -6.09 -10.49
CA GLN A 407 -10.99 -4.94 -10.99
C GLN A 407 -12.21 -5.43 -11.76
N GLN A 408 -13.34 -5.46 -11.03
CA GLN A 408 -14.68 -5.50 -11.58
C GLN A 408 -14.94 -4.23 -12.39
N GLU A 409 -15.46 -4.47 -13.59
CA GLU A 409 -16.00 -3.54 -14.60
C GLU A 409 -15.11 -2.38 -15.07
N PRO A 410 -15.14 -2.07 -16.38
CA PRO A 410 -14.55 -0.82 -16.87
C PRO A 410 -15.13 0.33 -16.05
N ALA A 411 -14.30 1.33 -15.72
CA ALA A 411 -14.82 2.59 -15.23
C ALA A 411 -15.95 3.04 -16.18
N ILE A 412 -16.99 3.70 -15.66
CA ILE A 412 -18.15 4.22 -16.41
C ILE A 412 -17.72 5.03 -17.66
N ASN A 413 -16.45 5.44 -17.72
CA ASN A 413 -15.83 6.21 -18.79
C ASN A 413 -15.05 5.36 -19.84
N GLY A 414 -15.12 4.03 -19.80
CA GLY A 414 -14.53 3.15 -20.83
C GLY A 414 -13.00 2.95 -20.78
N GLU A 415 -12.28 3.62 -19.88
CA GLU A 415 -10.86 3.36 -19.65
C GLU A 415 -10.69 2.02 -18.91
N GLY A 416 -10.37 0.96 -19.67
CA GLY A 416 -10.07 -0.35 -19.10
C GLY A 416 -8.78 -0.27 -18.26
N GLY A 417 -8.88 -0.58 -16.97
CA GLY A 417 -7.73 -0.63 -16.07
C GLY A 417 -6.63 -1.57 -16.58
N PHE A 418 -5.37 -1.29 -16.22
CA PHE A 418 -4.21 -2.12 -16.58
C PHE A 418 -4.43 -3.57 -16.16
N ASN A 419 -4.44 -4.51 -17.10
CA ASN A 419 -4.61 -5.93 -16.81
C ASN A 419 -3.42 -6.74 -17.34
N LEU A 420 -2.57 -7.22 -16.43
CA LEU A 420 -1.37 -7.97 -16.77
C LEU A 420 -1.70 -9.28 -17.50
N LEU A 421 -2.87 -9.90 -17.25
CA LEU A 421 -3.29 -11.12 -17.94
C LEU A 421 -3.58 -10.91 -19.44
N LYS A 422 -3.66 -9.66 -19.92
CA LYS A 422 -3.77 -9.34 -21.36
C LYS A 422 -2.41 -9.33 -22.09
N TYR A 423 -1.30 -9.47 -21.35
CA TYR A 423 0.04 -9.55 -21.92
C TYR A 423 0.44 -11.00 -22.15
N ASN A 424 1.51 -11.20 -22.93
CA ASN A 424 2.03 -12.53 -23.21
C ASN A 424 2.52 -13.25 -21.95
N LEU A 425 2.57 -14.58 -22.00
CA LEU A 425 2.94 -15.44 -20.88
C LEU A 425 4.36 -15.17 -20.38
N SER A 426 5.29 -14.80 -21.26
CA SER A 426 6.67 -14.46 -20.89
C SER A 426 6.73 -13.19 -20.03
N THR A 427 5.93 -12.18 -20.37
CA THR A 427 5.76 -10.93 -19.63
C THR A 427 5.16 -11.22 -18.25
N ILE A 428 4.05 -11.96 -18.22
CA ILE A 428 3.37 -12.35 -16.99
C ILE A 428 4.34 -13.11 -16.08
N SER A 429 5.02 -14.12 -16.64
CA SER A 429 5.96 -14.96 -15.91
C SER A 429 7.13 -14.14 -15.39
N TYR A 430 7.73 -13.26 -16.22
CA TYR A 430 8.83 -12.41 -15.78
C TYR A 430 8.43 -11.55 -14.57
N VAL A 431 7.28 -10.88 -14.65
CA VAL A 431 6.81 -10.02 -13.57
C VAL A 431 6.57 -10.83 -12.28
N VAL A 432 5.80 -11.90 -12.37
CA VAL A 432 5.47 -12.73 -11.20
C VAL A 432 6.72 -13.40 -10.62
N ASN A 433 7.64 -13.87 -11.47
CA ASN A 433 8.85 -14.55 -11.04
C ASN A 433 9.79 -13.61 -10.29
N ARG A 434 9.95 -12.36 -10.77
CA ARG A 434 10.77 -11.35 -10.10
C ARG A 434 10.21 -10.99 -8.73
N ILE A 435 8.90 -10.72 -8.65
CA ILE A 435 8.23 -10.42 -7.39
C ILE A 435 8.36 -11.62 -6.44
N THR A 436 8.02 -12.83 -6.89
CA THR A 436 8.11 -14.04 -6.06
C THR A 436 9.51 -14.28 -5.53
N SER A 437 10.54 -14.09 -6.36
CA SER A 437 11.93 -14.25 -5.94
C SER A 437 12.30 -13.27 -4.83
N TYR A 438 11.93 -12.01 -5.00
CA TYR A 438 12.17 -10.97 -4.01
C TYR A 438 11.42 -11.25 -2.70
N LEU A 439 10.13 -11.60 -2.79
CA LEU A 439 9.32 -11.97 -1.63
C LEU A 439 9.95 -13.13 -0.85
N LEU A 440 10.39 -14.18 -1.53
CA LEU A 440 10.98 -15.35 -0.89
C LEU A 440 12.23 -15.02 -0.06
N ILE A 441 13.14 -14.22 -0.62
CA ILE A 441 14.37 -13.81 0.09
C ILE A 441 14.03 -12.90 1.27
N GLU A 442 13.19 -11.88 1.06
CA GLU A 442 12.82 -10.94 2.11
C GLU A 442 12.04 -11.62 3.26
N ARG A 443 11.20 -12.61 2.95
CA ARG A 443 10.56 -13.42 4.00
C ARG A 443 11.54 -14.23 4.81
N TYR A 444 12.57 -14.78 4.16
CA TYR A 444 13.62 -15.47 4.89
C TYR A 444 14.38 -14.52 5.82
N ILE A 445 14.72 -13.31 5.35
CA ILE A 445 15.33 -12.26 6.17
C ILE A 445 14.44 -11.93 7.37
N LYS A 446 13.14 -11.78 7.18
CA LYS A 446 12.21 -11.52 8.28
C LYS A 446 12.18 -12.64 9.32
N TRP A 447 12.26 -13.90 8.90
CA TRP A 447 12.39 -15.01 9.85
C TRP A 447 13.72 -14.99 10.62
N LEU A 448 14.82 -14.59 9.98
CA LEU A 448 16.09 -14.37 10.68
C LEU A 448 15.98 -13.23 11.71
N GLU A 449 15.30 -12.12 11.39
CA GLU A 449 15.04 -11.04 12.33
C GLU A 449 14.25 -11.51 13.56
N VAL A 450 13.17 -12.31 13.36
CA VAL A 450 12.39 -12.89 14.46
C VAL A 450 13.28 -13.74 15.37
N MET A 451 14.16 -14.56 14.78
CA MET A 451 15.06 -15.40 15.57
C MET A 451 16.17 -14.61 16.27
N HIS A 452 16.64 -13.52 15.67
CA HIS A 452 17.69 -12.69 16.24
C HIS A 452 17.18 -11.81 17.39
N HIS A 453 15.92 -11.36 17.31
CA HIS A 453 15.28 -10.44 18.26
C HIS A 453 13.88 -10.90 18.70
N PRO A 454 13.72 -12.09 19.32
CA PRO A 454 12.40 -12.66 19.59
C PRO A 454 11.52 -11.78 20.51
N LYS A 455 12.12 -10.95 21.36
CA LYS A 455 11.41 -10.04 22.27
C LYS A 455 10.75 -8.84 21.56
N GLU A 456 11.17 -8.54 20.33
CA GLU A 456 10.63 -7.41 19.56
C GLU A 456 9.34 -7.78 18.81
N PHE A 457 8.99 -9.07 18.78
CA PHE A 457 7.81 -9.56 18.08
C PHE A 457 6.76 -10.03 19.10
N GLU A 458 5.53 -9.49 19.01
CA GLU A 458 4.41 -9.88 19.89
C GLU A 458 4.06 -11.38 19.76
N LEU A 459 4.30 -11.94 18.57
CA LEU A 459 4.18 -13.36 18.24
C LEU A 459 5.47 -13.76 17.53
N LEU A 460 5.94 -15.00 17.68
CA LEU A 460 7.07 -15.56 16.92
C LEU A 460 6.70 -15.77 15.43
N TYR A 461 6.24 -14.71 14.78
CA TYR A 461 5.79 -14.69 13.41
C TYR A 461 6.14 -13.33 12.79
N PRO A 462 6.78 -13.30 11.62
CA PRO A 462 7.08 -12.05 10.95
C PRO A 462 5.78 -11.37 10.49
N ASN A 463 5.79 -10.03 10.47
CA ASN A 463 4.66 -9.22 10.01
C ASN A 463 4.17 -9.69 8.64
N ALA A 464 2.88 -9.50 8.37
CA ALA A 464 2.26 -9.91 7.10
C ALA A 464 2.55 -8.93 5.94
N ASP A 465 3.52 -8.03 6.13
CA ASP A 465 3.85 -6.97 5.20
C ASP A 465 4.62 -7.50 4.00
N ILE A 466 4.34 -6.88 2.87
CA ILE A 466 4.91 -7.18 1.57
C ILE A 466 6.13 -6.28 1.38
N PRO A 467 7.32 -6.84 1.18
CA PRO A 467 8.53 -6.07 0.92
C PRO A 467 8.33 -5.01 -0.16
N VAL A 468 8.82 -3.80 0.09
CA VAL A 468 8.67 -2.66 -0.81
C VAL A 468 9.47 -2.86 -2.08
N TYR A 469 8.85 -2.54 -3.21
CA TYR A 469 9.45 -2.47 -4.53
C TYR A 469 8.61 -1.53 -5.42
N LEU A 470 9.14 -1.17 -6.58
CA LEU A 470 8.42 -0.49 -7.65
C LEU A 470 8.66 -1.22 -8.98
N ILE A 471 7.60 -1.38 -9.78
CA ILE A 471 7.67 -1.92 -11.14
C ILE A 471 7.18 -0.84 -12.09
N LYS A 472 7.95 -0.60 -13.14
CA LYS A 472 7.65 0.27 -14.26
C LYS A 472 7.42 -0.61 -15.49
N ILE A 473 6.16 -0.77 -15.88
CA ILE A 473 5.73 -1.57 -17.02
C ILE A 473 5.35 -0.60 -18.15
N PRO A 474 6.03 -0.60 -19.29
CA PRO A 474 5.69 0.31 -20.39
C PRO A 474 4.33 -0.03 -20.98
N LEU A 475 3.57 1.00 -21.35
CA LEU A 475 2.31 0.85 -22.08
C LEU A 475 2.57 0.56 -23.56
N GLU A 476 3.66 1.11 -24.10
CA GLU A 476 4.18 0.72 -25.41
C GLU A 476 4.96 -0.59 -25.30
N LYS A 477 4.63 -1.56 -26.15
CA LYS A 477 5.13 -2.95 -26.07
C LYS A 477 6.54 -3.13 -26.69
N ASN A 478 7.34 -2.08 -26.75
CA ASN A 478 8.66 -2.01 -27.37
C ASN A 478 9.78 -1.68 -26.35
N GLU A 479 9.44 -1.42 -25.09
CA GLU A 479 10.40 -1.10 -24.04
C GLU A 479 10.57 -2.26 -23.04
N SER A 480 11.62 -2.22 -22.23
CA SER A 480 11.82 -3.15 -21.12
C SER A 480 10.91 -2.86 -19.92
N ILE A 481 10.66 -3.88 -19.10
CA ILE A 481 10.03 -3.77 -17.79
C ILE A 481 11.13 -3.56 -16.75
N HIS A 482 11.01 -2.51 -15.93
CA HIS A 482 12.00 -2.17 -14.92
C HIS A 482 11.47 -2.47 -13.52
N PHE A 483 12.32 -3.07 -12.69
CA PHE A 483 12.10 -3.32 -11.29
C PHE A 483 13.08 -2.48 -10.47
N TYR A 484 12.59 -1.91 -9.37
CA TYR A 484 13.36 -1.14 -8.42
C TYR A 484 13.13 -1.70 -7.02
N PHE A 485 14.20 -2.07 -6.35
CA PHE A 485 14.20 -2.62 -5.00
C PHE A 485 15.12 -1.78 -4.10
N PRO A 486 14.82 -1.64 -2.80
CA PRO A 486 15.80 -1.15 -1.84
C PRO A 486 17.10 -1.97 -1.90
N SER A 487 18.25 -1.31 -1.95
CA SER A 487 19.56 -1.98 -1.94
C SER A 487 19.98 -2.44 -0.54
N GLY A 488 21.11 -3.13 -0.42
CA GLY A 488 21.71 -3.50 0.87
C GLY A 488 21.05 -4.68 1.61
N ARG A 489 19.91 -5.19 1.13
CA ARG A 489 19.19 -6.30 1.77
C ARG A 489 19.99 -7.60 1.84
N SER A 490 20.82 -7.90 0.83
CA SER A 490 21.72 -9.05 0.85
C SER A 490 22.78 -8.91 1.96
N ASN A 491 23.45 -7.76 2.03
CA ASN A 491 24.46 -7.49 3.05
C ASN A 491 23.85 -7.53 4.45
N TYR A 492 22.62 -7.02 4.60
CA TYR A 492 21.88 -7.09 5.85
C TYR A 492 21.53 -8.53 6.25
N MET A 493 21.11 -9.37 5.29
CA MET A 493 20.91 -10.82 5.52
C MET A 493 22.20 -11.49 6.00
N GLU A 494 23.34 -11.20 5.35
CA GLU A 494 24.65 -11.74 5.74
C GLU A 494 25.05 -11.29 7.14
N SER A 495 24.86 -10.01 7.47
CA SER A 495 25.11 -9.49 8.83
C SER A 495 24.25 -10.20 9.87
N LEU A 496 22.95 -10.36 9.62
CA LEU A 496 22.05 -11.10 10.52
C LEU A 496 22.54 -12.53 10.72
N VAL A 497 22.99 -13.19 9.64
CA VAL A 497 23.48 -14.55 9.73
C VAL A 497 24.72 -14.63 10.62
N MET A 498 25.70 -13.74 10.38
CA MET A 498 26.92 -13.68 11.19
C MET A 498 26.64 -13.35 12.67
N ASP A 499 25.66 -12.50 12.96
CA ASP A 499 25.33 -12.13 14.33
C ASP A 499 24.59 -13.24 15.09
N ILE A 500 23.75 -14.02 14.39
CA ILE A 500 23.14 -15.23 14.95
C ILE A 500 24.22 -16.30 15.20
N ASP A 501 25.17 -16.49 14.28
CA ASP A 501 26.28 -17.43 14.43
C ASP A 501 27.11 -17.14 15.70
N LYS A 502 27.41 -15.86 15.99
CA LYS A 502 28.14 -15.46 17.21
C LYS A 502 27.40 -15.82 18.51
N LYS A 503 26.07 -15.91 18.47
CA LYS A 503 25.23 -16.22 19.64
C LYS A 503 25.03 -17.72 19.84
N LEU A 504 25.35 -18.55 18.85
CA LEU A 504 25.06 -19.97 18.86
C LEU A 504 26.31 -20.82 18.97
N THR A 505 26.32 -21.74 19.93
CA THR A 505 27.21 -22.90 19.94
C THR A 505 26.48 -24.08 19.29
N CYS A 506 26.35 -24.07 17.96
CA CYS A 506 25.92 -25.29 17.27
C CYS A 506 27.09 -26.27 17.26
N TYR A 507 26.94 -27.41 17.95
CA TYR A 507 27.93 -28.48 17.87
C TYR A 507 27.86 -29.13 16.47
N PRO A 508 28.98 -29.19 15.72
CA PRO A 508 29.02 -29.63 14.32
C PRO A 508 28.71 -31.11 14.09
#